data_AF-A0A922IIY7-F1
#
_entry.id   AF-A0A922IIY7-F1
#
_cell.length_a   1.000
_cell.length_b   1.000
_cell.length_c   1.000
_cell.angle_alpha   90.00
_cell.angle_beta   90.00
_cell.angle_gamma   90.00
#
_symmetry.space_group_name_H-M   'P 1'
#
loop_
_entity.id
_entity.type
_entity.pdbx_description
1 polymer ?
#
loop_
_entity_poly.entity_id
_entity_poly.type
_entity_poly.pdbx_seq_one_letter_code
_entity_poly.pdbx_strand_id
1 'polypeptide(L)'
;MLPFFISLFMLISRNPLYTCLVISFVINVLQPYHNIGELGLLISILPMWSHLLNQTRMMFISACCLLTALFLSPLFHYIWLQPGTGNANFYFAASLVHAFGQVVLITDLLNAYGKYEFFLRYGSNLRLSTGEKLKLVQE
;
A
#
# COMPACT_ATOMS: atom_id res chain seq x y z
N MET A 1 7.14 6.47 -16.42
CA MET A 1 7.20 6.61 -14.95
C MET A 1 6.98 8.04 -14.48
N LEU A 2 7.74 9.03 -14.94
CA LEU A 2 7.53 10.46 -14.62
C LEU A 2 6.08 10.99 -14.77
N PRO A 3 5.34 10.72 -15.87
CA PRO A 3 3.97 11.23 -16.00
C PRO A 3 3.01 10.65 -14.95
N PHE A 4 3.22 9.40 -14.52
CA PHE A 4 2.41 8.78 -13.46
C PHE A 4 2.58 9.50 -12.12
N PHE A 5 3.82 9.85 -11.76
CA PHE A 5 4.10 10.59 -10.53
C PHE A 5 3.52 12.01 -10.56
N ILE A 6 3.55 12.66 -11.73
CA ILE A 6 2.94 13.99 -11.92
C ILE A 6 1.42 13.90 -11.74
N SER A 7 0.76 12.91 -12.35
CA SER A 7 -0.68 12.70 -12.18
C SER A 7 -1.07 12.43 -10.73
N LEU A 8 -0.29 11.60 -10.01
CA LEU A 8 -0.54 11.30 -8.60
C LEU A 8 -0.34 12.54 -7.71
N PHE A 9 0.67 13.36 -8.01
CA PHE A 9 0.91 14.62 -7.31
C PHE A 9 -0.23 15.61 -7.50
N MET A 10 -0.76 15.73 -8.71
CA MET A 10 -1.92 16.58 -8.98
C MET A 10 -3.18 16.10 -8.24
N LEU A 11 -3.39 14.78 -8.18
CA LEU A 11 -4.56 14.16 -7.54
C LEU A 11 -4.60 14.37 -6.02
N ILE A 12 -3.44 14.33 -5.34
CA ILE A 12 -3.33 14.39 -3.88
C ILE A 12 -2.60 15.68 -3.44
N SER A 13 -2.75 16.74 -4.22
CA SER A 13 -2.03 18.02 -4.02
C SER A 13 -2.33 18.71 -2.68
N ARG A 14 -3.40 18.34 -1.97
CA ARG A 14 -3.74 18.92 -0.65
C ARG A 14 -2.81 18.50 0.48
N ASN A 15 -2.21 17.30 0.41
CA ASN A 15 -1.37 16.76 1.48
C ASN A 15 -0.03 16.29 0.91
N PRO A 16 0.95 17.19 0.73
CA PRO A 16 2.22 16.86 0.05
C PRO A 16 3.00 15.74 0.74
N LEU A 17 2.95 15.66 2.08
CA LEU A 17 3.60 14.59 2.85
C LEU A 17 3.03 13.20 2.56
N TYR A 18 1.70 13.10 2.44
CA TYR A 18 1.03 11.85 2.10
C TYR A 18 1.33 11.45 0.66
N THR A 19 1.36 12.42 -0.26
CA THR A 19 1.78 12.20 -1.64
C THR A 19 3.20 11.66 -1.73
N CYS A 20 4.15 12.23 -0.99
CA CYS A 20 5.52 11.73 -0.93
C CYS A 20 5.56 10.27 -0.44
N LEU A 21 4.82 9.94 0.61
CA LEU A 21 4.72 8.57 1.13
C LEU A 21 4.19 7.60 0.08
N VAL A 22 3.07 7.94 -0.59
CA VAL A 22 2.50 7.09 -1.65
C VAL A 22 3.45 6.92 -2.82
N ILE A 23 4.13 7.99 -3.24
CA ILE A 23 5.14 7.93 -4.31
C ILE A 23 6.29 7.01 -3.90
N SER A 24 6.80 7.11 -2.66
CA SER A 24 7.86 6.23 -2.16
C SER A 24 7.43 4.77 -2.13
N PHE A 25 6.20 4.47 -1.72
CA PHE A 25 5.64 3.12 -1.79
C PHE A 25 5.56 2.60 -3.23
N VAL A 26 5.11 3.42 -4.19
CA VAL A 26 5.08 3.03 -5.60
C VAL A 26 6.48 2.79 -6.15
N ILE A 27 7.46 3.62 -5.79
CA ILE A 27 8.86 3.43 -6.19
C ILE A 27 9.37 2.08 -5.67
N ASN A 28 9.07 1.73 -4.41
CA ASN A 28 9.50 0.47 -3.82
C ASN A 28 8.89 -0.74 -4.54
N VAL A 29 7.59 -0.70 -4.88
CA VAL A 29 6.90 -1.75 -5.67
C VAL A 29 7.56 -2.00 -7.03
N LEU A 30 8.08 -0.94 -7.66
CA LEU A 30 8.68 -1.01 -8.98
C LEU A 30 10.15 -1.49 -8.96
N GLN A 31 10.72 -1.74 -7.78
CA GLN A 31 12.07 -2.30 -7.68
C GLN A 31 12.07 -3.78 -8.14
N PRO A 32 13.04 -4.19 -8.97
CA PRO A 32 13.13 -5.57 -9.47
C PRO A 32 13.40 -6.58 -8.34
N TYR A 33 14.13 -6.17 -7.30
CA TYR A 33 14.33 -6.92 -6.08
C TYR A 33 14.04 -5.99 -4.91
N HIS A 34 13.07 -6.38 -4.08
CA HIS A 34 12.59 -5.51 -3.02
C HIS A 34 13.59 -5.47 -1.87
N ASN A 35 13.88 -4.28 -1.38
CA ASN A 35 14.67 -4.09 -0.18
C ASN A 35 13.75 -4.08 1.05
N ILE A 36 13.88 -5.10 1.90
CA ILE A 36 13.10 -5.25 3.15
C ILE A 36 13.30 -4.04 4.09
N GLY A 37 14.52 -3.47 4.11
CA GLY A 37 14.83 -2.32 4.96
C GLY A 37 14.06 -1.06 4.57
N GLU A 38 13.91 -0.82 3.26
CA GLU A 38 13.12 0.31 2.76
C GLU A 38 11.63 0.16 3.07
N LEU A 39 11.07 -1.04 2.90
CA LEU A 39 9.70 -1.32 3.31
C LEU A 39 9.51 -1.10 4.81
N GLY A 40 10.46 -1.55 5.65
CA GLY A 40 10.41 -1.33 7.10
C GLY A 40 10.36 0.16 7.47
N LEU A 41 11.14 0.99 6.79
CA LEU A 41 11.10 2.45 6.96
C LEU A 41 9.78 3.07 6.51
N LEU A 42 9.21 2.60 5.39
CA LEU A 42 7.92 3.11 4.91
C LEU A 42 6.77 2.73 5.84
N ILE A 43 6.80 1.51 6.39
CA ILE A 43 5.81 1.05 7.36
C ILE A 43 5.95 1.78 8.69
N SER A 44 7.16 2.14 9.14
CA SER A 44 7.34 2.85 10.41
C SER A 44 6.80 4.28 10.39
N ILE A 45 6.74 4.91 9.22
CA ILE A 45 6.15 6.25 9.01
C ILE A 45 4.62 6.18 8.92
N LEU A 46 4.06 5.03 8.50
CA LEU A 46 2.64 4.86 8.24
C LEU A 46 1.70 5.20 9.42
N PRO A 47 2.03 4.93 10.71
CA PRO A 47 1.20 5.30 11.87
C PRO A 47 0.91 6.79 12.00
N MET A 48 1.69 7.67 11.35
CA MET A 48 1.40 9.11 11.28
C MET A 48 0.01 9.40 10.68
N TRP A 49 -0.51 8.50 9.85
CA TRP A 49 -1.88 8.56 9.31
C TRP A 49 -2.80 7.48 9.91
N SER A 50 -2.70 7.24 11.22
CA SER A 50 -3.54 6.27 11.96
C SER A 50 -5.05 6.42 11.71
N HIS A 51 -5.52 7.66 11.49
CA HIS A 51 -6.91 7.94 11.12
C HIS A 51 -7.33 7.31 9.78
N LEU A 52 -6.41 7.22 8.80
CA LEU A 52 -6.65 6.52 7.54
C LEU A 52 -6.58 5.00 7.72
N LEU A 53 -5.66 4.51 8.57
CA LEU A 53 -5.52 3.08 8.85
C LEU A 53 -6.80 2.47 9.42
N ASN A 54 -7.52 3.21 10.27
CA ASN A 54 -8.83 2.75 10.78
C ASN A 54 -9.90 2.58 9.68
N GLN A 55 -9.72 3.17 8.50
CA GLN A 55 -10.65 3.08 7.37
C GLN A 55 -10.22 2.02 6.33
N THR A 56 -9.06 1.39 6.51
CA THR A 56 -8.54 0.33 5.64
C THR A 56 -9.23 -1.00 5.93
N ARG A 57 -9.64 -1.75 4.89
CA ARG A 57 -10.35 -3.04 5.02
C ARG A 57 -9.44 -4.24 4.80
N MET A 58 -8.48 -4.10 3.90
CA MET A 58 -7.60 -5.17 3.40
C MET A 58 -6.25 -5.19 4.11
N MET A 59 -6.09 -4.42 5.20
CA MET A 59 -4.85 -4.33 5.95
C MET A 59 -4.38 -5.69 6.45
N PHE A 60 -5.28 -6.54 6.97
CA PHE A 60 -4.94 -7.89 7.41
C PHE A 60 -4.34 -8.74 6.28
N ILE A 61 -4.97 -8.72 5.10
CA ILE A 61 -4.51 -9.48 3.93
C ILE A 61 -3.14 -8.97 3.48
N SER A 62 -2.97 -7.64 3.40
CA SER A 62 -1.69 -7.05 3.03
C SER A 62 -0.58 -7.41 4.03
N ALA A 63 -0.86 -7.38 5.33
CA ALA A 63 0.08 -7.74 6.38
C ALA A 63 0.49 -9.22 6.29
N CYS A 64 -0.47 -10.13 6.05
CA CYS A 64 -0.17 -11.54 5.83
C CYS A 64 0.73 -11.74 4.61
N CYS A 65 0.42 -11.11 3.47
CA CYS A 65 1.27 -11.19 2.28
C CYS A 65 2.69 -10.68 2.55
N LEU A 66 2.84 -9.53 3.20
CA LEU A 66 4.14 -8.96 3.53
C LEU A 66 4.93 -9.82 4.51
N LEU A 67 4.28 -10.37 5.54
CA LEU A 67 4.91 -11.31 6.48
C LEU A 67 5.35 -12.59 5.79
N THR A 68 4.51 -13.16 4.91
CA THR A 68 4.91 -14.35 4.14
C THR A 68 6.12 -14.05 3.26
N ALA A 69 6.15 -12.92 2.57
CA ALA A 69 7.29 -12.51 1.75
C ALA A 69 8.56 -12.25 2.59
N LEU A 70 8.42 -11.73 3.81
CA LEU A 70 9.52 -11.48 4.74
C LEU A 70 10.21 -12.79 5.17
N PHE A 71 9.44 -13.85 5.42
CA PHE A 71 9.99 -15.17 5.76
C PHE A 71 10.53 -15.92 4.54
N LEU A 72 9.84 -15.82 3.40
CA LEU A 72 10.21 -16.54 2.18
C LEU A 72 11.48 -15.99 1.52
N SER A 73 11.69 -14.67 1.56
CA SER A 73 12.86 -14.01 0.98
C SER A 73 14.21 -14.56 1.49
N PRO A 74 14.50 -14.59 2.80
CA PRO A 74 15.76 -15.13 3.31
C PRO A 74 15.86 -16.65 3.12
N LEU A 75 14.74 -17.36 3.19
CA LEU A 75 14.71 -18.80 2.93
C LEU A 75 15.16 -19.09 1.50
N PHE A 76 14.51 -18.46 0.50
CA PHE A 76 14.83 -18.64 -0.91
C PHE A 76 16.22 -18.13 -1.29
N HIS A 77 16.69 -17.06 -0.64
CA HIS A 77 18.07 -16.61 -0.79
C HIS A 77 19.07 -17.66 -0.31
N TYR A 78 18.82 -18.27 0.86
CA TYR A 78 19.68 -19.30 1.42
C TYR A 78 19.74 -20.55 0.55
N ILE A 79 18.59 -21.13 0.14
CA ILE A 79 18.59 -22.35 -0.70
C ILE A 79 19.15 -22.12 -2.11
N TRP A 80 19.13 -20.88 -2.60
CA TRP A 80 19.77 -20.53 -3.86
C TRP A 80 21.30 -20.49 -3.75
N LEU A 81 21.84 -19.88 -2.68
CA LEU A 81 23.29 -19.64 -2.54
C LEU A 81 24.06 -20.76 -1.86
N GLN A 82 23.55 -21.34 -0.77
CA GLN A 82 24.29 -22.33 0.01
C GLN A 82 24.21 -23.74 -0.59
N PRO A 83 23.04 -24.41 -0.61
CA PRO A 83 22.95 -25.78 -1.10
C PRO A 83 22.81 -25.86 -2.63
N GLY A 84 22.58 -24.73 -3.32
CA GLY A 84 22.42 -24.69 -4.78
C GLY A 84 21.21 -25.46 -5.31
N THR A 85 20.31 -25.91 -4.42
CA THR A 85 19.10 -26.67 -4.76
C THR A 85 17.97 -25.75 -5.24
N GLY A 86 18.05 -24.45 -4.92
CA GLY A 86 17.07 -23.44 -5.32
C GLY A 86 17.50 -22.67 -6.56
N ASN A 87 16.55 -22.34 -7.44
CA ASN A 87 16.76 -21.46 -8.59
C ASN A 87 16.43 -20.00 -8.20
N ALA A 88 17.08 -19.02 -8.82
CA ALA A 88 16.79 -17.59 -8.68
C ALA A 88 15.30 -17.24 -8.91
N ASN A 89 14.59 -18.05 -9.72
CA ASN A 89 13.15 -17.91 -9.92
C ASN A 89 12.33 -18.00 -8.63
N PHE A 90 12.77 -18.77 -7.62
CA PHE A 90 12.08 -18.85 -6.34
C PHE A 90 12.20 -17.52 -5.58
N TYR A 91 13.40 -16.94 -5.54
CA TYR A 91 13.62 -15.63 -4.94
C TYR A 91 12.83 -14.52 -5.65
N PHE A 92 12.72 -14.60 -6.99
CA PHE A 92 11.86 -13.70 -7.76
C PHE A 92 10.38 -13.86 -7.41
N ALA A 93 9.89 -15.10 -7.24
CA ALA A 93 8.51 -15.33 -6.82
C ALA A 93 8.20 -14.72 -5.44
N ALA A 94 9.13 -14.81 -4.47
CA ALA A 94 8.97 -14.13 -3.18
C ALA A 94 8.92 -12.60 -3.31
N SER A 95 9.74 -12.03 -4.19
CA SER A 95 9.71 -10.59 -4.49
C SER A 95 8.36 -10.14 -5.10
N LEU A 96 7.71 -11.01 -5.89
CA LEU A 96 6.39 -10.73 -6.46
C LEU A 96 5.27 -10.76 -5.41
N VAL A 97 5.34 -11.68 -4.43
CA VAL A 97 4.41 -11.70 -3.28
C VAL A 97 4.57 -10.43 -2.44
N HIS A 98 5.80 -9.96 -2.25
CA HIS A 98 6.08 -8.70 -1.57
C HIS A 98 5.44 -7.50 -2.31
N ALA A 99 5.69 -7.37 -3.61
CA ALA A 99 5.10 -6.34 -4.46
C ALA A 99 3.56 -6.37 -4.40
N PHE A 100 2.97 -7.56 -4.48
CA PHE A 100 1.52 -7.75 -4.40
C PHE A 100 0.95 -7.24 -3.06
N GLY A 101 1.57 -7.62 -1.93
CA GLY A 101 1.16 -7.15 -0.60
C GLY A 101 1.22 -5.62 -0.49
N GLN A 102 2.28 -5.00 -1.04
CA GLN A 102 2.41 -3.55 -1.08
C GLN A 102 1.35 -2.87 -1.97
N VAL A 103 1.05 -3.41 -3.16
CA VAL A 103 0.01 -2.86 -4.04
C VAL A 103 -1.36 -2.89 -3.36
N VAL A 104 -1.69 -3.98 -2.66
CA VAL A 104 -2.94 -4.07 -1.90
C VAL A 104 -2.99 -3.00 -0.80
N LEU A 105 -1.89 -2.82 -0.06
CA LEU A 105 -1.78 -1.79 0.98
C LEU A 105 -1.95 -0.37 0.42
N ILE A 106 -1.22 -0.03 -0.65
CA ILE A 106 -1.30 1.29 -1.32
C ILE A 106 -2.72 1.58 -1.80
N THR A 107 -3.35 0.58 -2.44
CA THR A 107 -4.71 0.71 -2.96
C THR A 107 -5.71 1.01 -1.84
N ASP A 108 -5.59 0.32 -0.70
CA ASP A 108 -6.48 0.52 0.44
C ASP A 108 -6.26 1.89 1.10
N LEU A 109 -5.00 2.33 1.22
CA LEU A 109 -4.66 3.66 1.72
C LEU A 109 -5.21 4.77 0.80
N LEU A 110 -5.07 4.64 -0.52
CA LEU A 110 -5.61 5.60 -1.48
C LEU A 110 -7.14 5.66 -1.40
N ASN A 111 -7.81 4.52 -1.26
CA ASN A 111 -9.27 4.46 -1.06
C ASN A 111 -9.69 5.12 0.26
N ALA A 112 -8.98 4.85 1.36
CA ALA A 112 -9.21 5.46 2.66
C ALA A 112 -9.03 6.99 2.59
N TYR A 113 -7.98 7.46 1.92
CA TYR A 113 -7.71 8.89 1.71
C TYR A 113 -8.80 9.56 0.86
N GLY A 114 -9.23 8.93 -0.24
CA GLY A 114 -10.31 9.44 -1.06
C GLY A 114 -11.63 9.57 -0.30
N LYS A 115 -11.96 8.58 0.55
CA LYS A 115 -13.11 8.66 1.46
C LYS A 115 -12.95 9.80 2.48
N TYR A 116 -11.79 9.93 3.09
CA TYR A 116 -11.50 10.97 4.06
C TYR A 116 -11.67 12.38 3.47
N GLU A 117 -11.08 12.65 2.30
CA GLU A 117 -11.24 13.92 1.60
C GLU A 117 -12.69 14.19 1.20
N PHE A 118 -13.43 13.16 0.79
CA PHE A 118 -14.84 13.28 0.48
C PHE A 118 -15.67 13.68 1.71
N PHE A 119 -15.45 13.04 2.86
CA PHE A 119 -16.10 13.41 4.11
C PHE A 119 -15.71 14.81 4.59
N LEU A 120 -14.46 15.22 4.37
CA LEU A 120 -13.98 16.56 4.73
C LEU A 120 -14.67 17.65 3.90
N ARG A 121 -14.96 17.38 2.61
CA ARG A 121 -15.54 18.35 1.69
C ARG A 121 -17.06 18.45 1.75
N TYR A 122 -17.75 17.32 1.92
CA TYR A 122 -19.22 17.26 1.85
C TYR A 122 -19.89 16.99 3.20
N GLY A 123 -19.11 16.70 4.25
CA GLY A 123 -19.62 16.38 5.58
C GLY A 123 -20.21 14.97 5.68
N SER A 124 -20.51 14.54 6.90
CA SER A 124 -21.04 13.20 7.20
C SER A 124 -22.55 13.05 6.96
N ASN A 125 -23.28 14.17 6.82
CA ASN A 125 -24.73 14.18 6.65
C ASN A 125 -25.10 14.32 5.17
N LEU A 126 -24.77 13.31 4.39
CA LEU A 126 -25.16 13.26 2.98
C LEU A 126 -26.63 12.84 2.87
N ARG A 127 -27.45 13.71 2.28
CA ARG A 127 -28.84 13.42 1.92
C ARG A 127 -28.96 13.36 0.41
N LEU A 128 -29.60 12.32 -0.11
CA LEU A 128 -30.01 12.27 -1.51
C LEU A 128 -31.03 13.37 -1.79
N SER A 129 -31.19 13.74 -3.07
CA SER A 129 -32.26 14.64 -3.53
C SER A 129 -33.67 14.13 -3.14
N THR A 130 -33.80 12.81 -2.96
CA THR A 130 -35.01 12.12 -2.47
C THR A 130 -35.23 12.20 -0.95
N GLY A 131 -34.30 12.80 -0.19
CA GLY A 131 -34.39 12.94 1.27
C GLY A 131 -33.82 11.76 2.06
N GLU A 132 -33.41 10.68 1.41
CA GLU A 132 -32.79 9.52 2.07
C GLU A 132 -31.35 9.81 2.51
N LYS A 133 -30.96 9.32 3.69
CA LYS A 133 -29.57 9.38 4.16
C LYS A 133 -28.70 8.47 3.30
N LEU A 134 -27.69 9.04 2.64
CA LEU A 134 -26.66 8.25 1.97
C LEU A 134 -25.77 7.59 3.00
N LYS A 135 -26.06 6.33 3.31
CA LYS A 135 -25.04 5.43 3.85
C LYS A 135 -24.13 5.05 2.69
N LEU A 136 -22.99 5.72 2.55
CA LEU A 136 -21.90 5.22 1.71
C LEU A 136 -21.58 3.82 2.21
N VAL A 137 -21.96 2.77 1.45
CA VAL A 137 -21.90 1.34 1.80
C VAL A 137 -20.84 1.09 2.87
N GLN A 138 -21.30 1.20 4.10
CA GLN A 138 -20.56 1.22 5.35
C GLN A 138 -21.00 -0.06 6.00
N GLU A 139 -20.27 -1.14 5.70
CA GLU A 139 -20.08 -2.37 6.48
C GLU A 139 -19.12 -3.31 5.72
#